data_AF-A0A453N9T3-F1
#
_entry.id   AF-A0A453N9T3-F1
#
_cell.length_a   1.000
_cell.length_b   1.000
_cell.length_c   1.000
_cell.angle_alpha   90.00
_cell.angle_beta   90.00
_cell.angle_gamma   90.00
#
_symmetry.space_group_name_H-M   'P 1'
#
loop_
_entity.id
_entity.type
_entity.pdbx_description
1 polymer ?
#
loop_
_entity_poly.entity_id
_entity_poly.type
_entity_poly.pdbx_seq_one_letter_code
_entity_poly.pdbx_strand_id
1 'polypeptide(L)'
;REILGALPLRQRMPFIKVHKRGVISRSIDIGRFSGYGELNQALAHMFGIEGQLEERQTKGWTCLYQDDEGDFLLLGDGPWEEFVISIKSILIMSPQEVDQKCLQKLGGGLASRL
;
A
#
# COMPACT_ATOMS: atom_id res chain seq x y z
N ARG A 1 13.89 13.57 37.05
CA ARG A 1 13.28 14.26 35.90
C ARG A 1 13.17 13.24 34.79
N GLU A 2 11.96 12.68 34.73
CA GLU A 2 11.28 12.06 33.59
C GLU A 2 12.08 11.10 32.70
N ILE A 3 11.81 9.82 32.97
CA ILE A 3 12.05 8.66 32.12
C ILE A 3 11.56 8.99 30.72
N LEU A 4 12.47 9.05 29.74
CA LEU A 4 12.13 8.95 28.33
C LEU A 4 11.36 7.64 28.17
N GLY A 5 10.04 7.75 28.14
CA GLY A 5 9.13 6.64 27.99
C GLY A 5 9.60 5.82 26.82
N ALA A 6 10.03 4.59 27.11
CA ALA A 6 10.25 3.59 26.10
C ALA A 6 8.98 3.53 25.26
N LEU A 7 9.03 4.11 24.06
CA LEU A 7 8.10 3.76 23.01
C LEU A 7 8.14 2.23 22.95
N PRO A 8 7.00 1.53 23.01
CA PRO A 8 6.99 0.10 22.77
C PRO A 8 7.33 -0.14 21.28
N LEU A 9 8.60 0.04 20.92
CA LEU A 9 9.18 -0.29 19.62
C LEU A 9 9.33 -1.81 19.58
N ARG A 10 8.20 -2.48 19.31
CA ARG A 10 8.02 -3.89 18.90
C ARG A 10 6.74 -4.50 19.47
N GLN A 11 5.60 -3.82 19.33
CA GLN A 11 4.38 -4.59 19.14
C GLN A 11 4.37 -5.03 17.67
N ARG A 12 4.70 -6.29 17.44
CA ARG A 12 4.59 -7.06 16.20
C ARG A 12 3.92 -6.26 15.08
N MET A 13 4.72 -5.64 14.20
CA MET A 13 4.19 -4.94 13.02
C MET A 13 3.20 -5.90 12.33
N PRO A 14 1.95 -5.47 12.07
CA PRO A 14 0.93 -6.38 11.60
C PRO A 14 1.35 -6.99 10.27
N PHE A 15 1.11 -8.30 10.10
CA PHE A 15 1.18 -8.91 8.79
C PHE A 15 0.10 -8.27 7.92
N ILE A 16 0.52 -7.54 6.90
CA ILE A 16 -0.36 -6.82 5.99
C ILE A 16 -0.77 -7.76 4.87
N LYS A 17 -2.08 -7.86 4.65
CA LYS A 17 -2.62 -8.61 3.51
C LYS A 17 -2.50 -7.79 2.24
N VAL A 18 -2.02 -8.44 1.19
CA VAL A 18 -1.92 -7.87 -0.15
C VAL A 18 -2.89 -8.61 -1.07
N HIS A 19 -3.80 -7.86 -1.66
CA HIS A 19 -4.85 -8.35 -2.56
C HIS A 19 -4.52 -7.96 -3.99
N LYS A 20 -4.75 -8.89 -4.92
CA LYS A 20 -4.70 -8.65 -6.37
C LYS A 20 -5.76 -9.52 -7.02
N ARG A 21 -6.58 -8.95 -7.91
CA ARG A 21 -7.68 -9.69 -8.53
C ARG A 21 -7.15 -10.89 -9.34
N GLY A 22 -7.84 -12.02 -9.21
CA GLY A 22 -7.48 -13.27 -9.89
C GLY A 22 -6.27 -13.99 -9.30
N VAL A 23 -5.74 -13.53 -8.15
CA VAL A 23 -4.60 -14.15 -7.46
C VAL A 23 -4.96 -14.39 -5.99
N ILE A 24 -4.40 -15.45 -5.40
CA ILE A 24 -4.51 -15.70 -3.97
C ILE A 24 -3.77 -14.59 -3.21
N SER A 25 -4.45 -13.97 -2.25
CA SER A 25 -3.87 -12.93 -1.41
C SER A 25 -2.62 -13.42 -0.68
N ARG A 26 -1.64 -12.54 -0.51
CA ARG A 26 -0.42 -12.81 0.25
C ARG A 26 -0.37 -11.98 1.52
N SER A 27 0.51 -12.35 2.46
CA SER A 27 0.75 -11.56 3.67
C SER A 27 2.22 -11.18 3.73
N ILE A 28 2.49 -9.92 4.03
CA ILE A 28 3.84 -9.38 4.16
C ILE A 28 4.05 -8.80 5.56
N ASP A 29 5.27 -8.88 6.07
CA ASP A 29 5.67 -8.21 7.30
C ASP A 29 6.14 -6.81 6.96
N ILE A 30 5.30 -5.81 7.24
CA ILE A 30 5.61 -4.42 6.89
C ILE A 30 6.82 -3.88 7.65
N GLY A 31 7.14 -4.47 8.81
CA GLY A 31 8.28 -4.10 9.64
C GLY A 31 9.66 -4.42 9.05
N ARG A 32 9.70 -5.11 7.91
CA ARG A 32 10.95 -5.44 7.21
C ARG A 32 11.40 -4.38 6.21
N PHE A 33 10.55 -3.40 5.94
CA PHE A 33 10.82 -2.35 4.96
C PHE A 33 11.09 -1.03 5.68
N SER A 34 12.02 -0.25 5.13
CA SER A 34 12.36 1.10 5.62
C SER A 34 11.77 2.21 4.75
N GLY A 35 11.07 1.86 3.66
CA GLY A 35 10.49 2.84 2.75
C GLY A 35 9.70 2.22 1.61
N TYR A 36 9.01 3.08 0.86
CA TYR A 36 8.17 2.68 -0.28
C TYR A 36 8.96 2.00 -1.39
N GLY A 37 10.24 2.35 -1.61
CA GLY A 37 11.07 1.71 -2.63
C GLY A 37 11.22 0.21 -2.42
N GLU A 38 11.61 -0.21 -1.20
CA GLU A 38 11.78 -1.62 -0.86
C GLU A 38 10.43 -2.37 -0.86
N LEU A 39 9.38 -1.72 -0.35
CA LEU A 39 8.02 -2.28 -0.39
C LEU A 39 7.57 -2.52 -1.84
N ASN A 40 7.71 -1.54 -2.72
CA ASN A 40 7.29 -1.64 -4.12
C ASN A 40 8.06 -2.75 -4.85
N GLN A 41 9.37 -2.87 -4.65
CA GLN A 41 10.16 -3.95 -5.23
C GLN A 41 9.68 -5.32 -4.75
N ALA A 42 9.43 -5.47 -3.43
CA ALA A 42 8.93 -6.72 -2.88
C ALA A 42 7.54 -7.07 -3.40
N LEU A 43 6.64 -6.10 -3.51
CA LEU A 43 5.31 -6.29 -4.10
C LEU A 43 5.41 -6.69 -5.57
N ALA A 44 6.28 -6.02 -6.34
CA ALA A 44 6.47 -6.32 -7.74
C ALA A 44 6.94 -7.75 -7.96
N HIS A 45 7.95 -8.17 -7.17
CA HIS A 45 8.49 -9.52 -7.20
C HIS A 45 7.44 -10.56 -6.76
N MET A 46 6.68 -10.29 -5.70
CA MET A 46 5.64 -11.21 -5.24
C MET A 46 4.59 -11.46 -6.33
N PHE A 47 4.11 -10.42 -7.00
CA PHE A 47 3.01 -10.56 -7.96
C PHE A 47 3.46 -10.71 -9.42
N GLY A 48 4.76 -10.79 -9.69
CA GLY A 48 5.31 -10.94 -11.05
C GLY A 48 5.05 -9.72 -11.93
N ILE A 49 5.11 -8.52 -11.34
CA ILE A 49 4.83 -7.23 -11.99
C ILE A 49 6.04 -6.27 -11.90
N GLU A 50 7.24 -6.84 -11.84
CA GLU A 50 8.52 -6.12 -11.86
C GLU A 50 8.59 -5.14 -13.04
N GLY A 51 9.06 -3.91 -12.79
CA GLY A 51 9.08 -2.81 -13.75
C GLY A 51 7.74 -2.13 -14.04
N GLN A 52 6.61 -2.63 -13.51
CA GLN A 52 5.27 -2.08 -13.80
C GLN A 52 4.66 -1.28 -12.64
N LEU A 53 5.29 -1.28 -11.47
CA LEU A 53 4.89 -0.46 -10.31
C LEU A 53 5.60 0.91 -10.25
N GLU A 54 6.66 1.09 -11.03
CA GLU A 54 7.50 2.30 -11.01
C GLU A 54 7.02 3.37 -12.02
N GLU A 55 6.26 2.97 -13.06
CA GLU A 55 5.73 3.86 -14.07
C GLU A 55 4.33 4.39 -13.70
N ARG A 56 4.32 5.42 -12.84
CA ARG A 56 3.12 6.04 -12.25
C ARG A 56 2.12 6.64 -13.26
N GLN A 57 2.49 6.82 -14.53
CA GLN A 57 1.75 7.72 -15.43
C GLN A 57 1.31 7.14 -16.79
N THR A 58 1.70 5.93 -17.20
CA THR A 58 1.42 5.55 -18.61
C THR A 58 0.92 4.15 -18.88
N LYS A 59 0.99 3.16 -17.98
CA LYS A 59 0.44 1.79 -18.20
C LYS A 59 0.60 0.80 -17.03
N GLY A 60 1.02 1.26 -15.86
CA GLY A 60 1.42 0.41 -14.73
C GLY A 60 0.28 -0.08 -13.83
N TRP A 61 0.61 -0.93 -12.87
CA TRP A 61 -0.30 -1.35 -11.81
C TRP A 61 -0.42 -0.24 -10.76
N THR A 62 -1.63 0.00 -10.25
CA THR A 62 -1.87 0.96 -9.17
C THR A 62 -1.89 0.24 -7.83
N CYS A 63 -1.03 0.66 -6.91
CA CYS A 63 -1.08 0.20 -5.53
C CYS A 63 -1.86 1.19 -4.66
N LEU A 64 -2.90 0.69 -4.00
CA LEU A 64 -3.63 1.38 -2.95
C LEU A 64 -3.36 0.69 -1.61
N TYR A 65 -3.54 1.41 -0.52
CA TYR A 65 -3.66 0.82 0.80
C TYR A 65 -4.97 1.25 1.46
N GLN A 66 -5.52 0.38 2.29
CA GLN A 66 -6.61 0.72 3.18
C GLN A 66 -6.02 1.18 4.51
N ASP A 67 -6.40 2.36 4.97
CA ASP A 67 -6.02 2.88 6.29
C ASP A 67 -6.92 2.33 7.41
N ASP A 68 -6.77 2.87 8.62
CA ASP A 68 -7.56 2.51 9.78
C ASP A 68 -8.96 3.13 9.81
N GLU A 69 -9.23 4.13 8.97
CA GLU A 69 -10.56 4.72 8.74
C GLU A 69 -11.37 3.90 7.73
N GLY A 70 -10.70 3.00 7.00
CA GLY A 70 -11.30 2.10 6.01
C GLY A 70 -11.28 2.65 4.60
N ASP A 71 -10.65 3.81 4.39
CA ASP A 71 -10.52 4.47 3.10
C ASP A 71 -9.34 3.90 2.31
N PHE A 72 -9.52 3.83 0.98
CA PHE A 72 -8.43 3.47 0.09
C PHE A 72 -7.66 4.72 -0.32
N LEU A 73 -6.35 4.69 -0.11
CA LEU A 73 -5.43 5.77 -0.41
C LEU A 73 -4.32 5.30 -1.35
N LEU A 74 -3.77 6.21 -2.14
CA LEU A 74 -2.67 5.89 -3.05
C LEU A 74 -1.41 5.57 -2.24
N LEU A 75 -0.80 4.42 -2.53
CA LEU A 75 0.44 4.02 -1.87
C LEU A 75 1.58 4.94 -2.30
N GLY A 76 2.29 5.52 -1.33
CA GLY A 76 3.42 6.44 -1.57
C GLY A 76 3.09 7.93 -1.56
N ASP A 77 1.87 8.31 -1.15
CA ASP A 77 1.44 9.72 -1.15
C ASP A 77 1.58 10.47 0.18
N GLY A 78 2.20 9.85 1.18
CA GLY A 78 2.48 10.46 2.48
C GLY A 78 3.82 10.01 3.05
N PRO A 79 4.19 10.46 4.26
CA PRO A 79 5.36 9.96 4.97
C PRO A 79 5.27 8.45 5.23
N TRP A 80 6.41 7.77 5.13
CA TRP A 80 6.49 6.32 5.35
C TRP A 80 6.01 5.93 6.74
N GLU A 81 6.38 6.70 7.76
CA GLU A 81 6.05 6.45 9.16
C GLU A 81 4.55 6.49 9.41
N GLU A 82 3.84 7.46 8.82
CA GLU A 82 2.38 7.59 8.94
C GLU A 82 1.66 6.44 8.24
N PHE A 83 2.17 6.03 7.08
CA PHE A 83 1.66 4.89 6.34
C PHE A 83 1.79 3.58 7.12
N VAL A 84 2.96 3.31 7.72
CA VAL A 84 3.19 2.07 8.49
C VAL A 84 2.26 1.97 9.71
N ILE A 85 1.88 3.11 10.30
CA ILE A 85 0.97 3.16 11.46
C ILE A 85 -0.49 2.94 11.04
N SER A 86 -0.91 3.52 9.92
CA SER A 86 -2.31 3.50 9.47
C SER A 86 -2.70 2.25 8.68
N ILE A 87 -1.77 1.61 7.98
CA ILE A 87 -2.07 0.55 7.03
C ILE A 87 -2.76 -0.68 7.63
N LYS A 88 -3.85 -1.11 6.99
CA LYS A 88 -4.56 -2.37 7.24
C LYS A 88 -4.36 -3.41 6.14
N SER A 89 -4.40 -2.99 4.89
CA SER A 89 -4.22 -3.88 3.73
C SER A 89 -3.72 -3.14 2.51
N ILE A 90 -3.14 -3.87 1.55
CA ILE A 90 -2.73 -3.37 0.24
C ILE A 90 -3.64 -3.97 -0.82
N LEU A 91 -4.01 -3.16 -1.81
CA LEU A 91 -4.71 -3.57 -3.02
C LEU A 91 -3.87 -3.19 -4.24
N ILE A 92 -3.58 -4.17 -5.09
CA ILE A 92 -2.90 -3.99 -6.37
C ILE A 92 -3.94 -4.10 -7.48
N MET A 93 -4.11 -3.02 -8.24
CA MET A 93 -5.08 -2.91 -9.34
C MET A 93 -4.38 -2.87 -10.69
N SER A 94 -4.87 -3.63 -11.66
CA SER A 94 -4.39 -3.58 -13.04
C SER A 94 -4.89 -2.31 -13.73
N PRO A 95 -4.25 -1.84 -14.82
CA PRO A 95 -4.73 -0.70 -15.60
C PRO A 95 -6.20 -0.84 -16.04
N GLN A 96 -6.65 -2.06 -16.34
CA GLN A 96 -8.04 -2.35 -16.73
C GLN A 96 -9.02 -2.28 -15.55
N GLU A 97 -8.54 -2.34 -14.31
CA GLU A 97 -9.32 -2.18 -13.09
C GLU A 97 -9.52 -0.72 -12.72
N VAL A 98 -8.57 0.12 -13.12
CA VAL A 98 -8.56 1.56 -12.87
C VAL A 98 -9.46 2.25 -13.90
N ASP A 99 -10.78 2.03 -13.80
CA ASP A 99 -11.79 2.85 -14.47
C ASP A 99 -12.38 3.88 -13.48
N GLN A 100 -12.85 5.02 -13.99
CA GLN A 100 -13.43 6.11 -13.19
C GLN A 100 -14.56 5.60 -12.27
N LYS A 101 -15.39 4.66 -12.73
CA LYS A 101 -16.46 4.07 -11.91
C LYS A 101 -15.94 3.19 -10.77
N CYS A 102 -14.77 2.55 -10.94
CA CYS A 102 -14.14 1.76 -9.90
C CYS A 102 -13.54 2.67 -8.83
N LEU A 103 -12.83 3.72 -9.26
CA LEU A 103 -12.21 4.69 -8.34
C LEU A 103 -13.25 5.44 -7.50
N GLN A 104 -14.39 5.81 -8.08
CA GLN A 104 -15.50 6.43 -7.32
C GLN A 104 -16.03 5.54 -6.19
N LYS A 105 -15.94 4.21 -6.31
CA LYS A 105 -16.33 3.26 -5.25
C LYS A 105 -15.27 3.09 -4.17
N LEU A 106 -14.01 3.40 -4.47
CA LEU A 106 -12.88 3.27 -3.55
C LEU A 106 -12.59 4.57 -2.78
N GLY A 107 -13.14 5.70 -3.25
CA GLY A 107 -13.05 6.99 -2.57
C GLY A 107 -12.97 8.14 -3.59
N GLY A 108 -13.80 9.17 -3.43
CA GLY A 108 -13.94 10.27 -4.41
C GLY A 108 -12.64 11.04 -4.70
N GLY A 109 -11.67 11.03 -3.80
CA GLY A 109 -10.38 11.70 -3.96
C GLY A 109 -9.32 10.92 -4.74
N LEU A 110 -9.54 9.63 -5.06
CA LEU A 110 -8.56 8.82 -5.80
C LEU A 110 -8.55 9.14 -7.30
N ALA A 111 -9.70 9.50 -7.86
CA ALA A 111 -9.86 9.76 -9.29
C ALA A 111 -9.14 11.03 -9.78
N SER A 112 -8.83 11.97 -8.88
CA SER A 112 -8.08 13.19 -9.22
C SER A 112 -6.57 13.04 -9.06
N ARG A 113 -6.10 11.91 -8.51
CA ARG A 113 -4.68 11.64 -8.18
C ARG A 113 -4.03 10.62 -9.11
N LEU A 114 -4.83 9.97 -9.95
CA LEU A 114 -4.44 8.99 -10.97
C LEU A 114 -4.65 9.62 -12.35
#